data_AF-F8AIP3-F1
#
_entry.id   AF-F8AIP3-F1
#
_cell.length_a   1.000
_cell.length_b   1.000
_cell.length_c   1.000
_cell.angle_alpha   90.00
_cell.angle_beta   90.00
_cell.angle_gamma   90.00
#
_symmetry.space_group_name_H-M   'P 1'
#
loop_
_entity.id
_entity.type
_entity.pdbx_description
1 polymer ?
#
loop_
_entity_poly.entity_id
_entity_poly.type
_entity_poly.pdbx_seq_one_letter_code
_entity_poly.pdbx_strand_id
1 'polypeptide(L)'
;MDRFELLLKDLSLRLPEREIKRAGEVIKAFRELASIPISPINPSRTHPLVLLKKRLGGIDREVLVSPIELKIITKANMPPWHRVFEFHLDKHLVERTQIMGVPLLLVGDERAVRLVKKILSNILPAMRERPRRISSFGNEIYMDFGGDRFVKLMMVGSTLELATHNVPLSLLPRLLGRATFILDSMFHSKNAEFYRLLFAASLDTFGHFYEFFMRHVYPKLPLEHREFLEEMHDYRNFLQLLYFHLSRINLDRIGNEVGIIIRRRSRPDRPLELAIVFREGKVEVRDRVKRSQINLLV
;
A
#
# COMPACT_ATOMS: atom_id res chain seq x y z
N MET A 1 0.92 -32.10 -24.71
CA MET A 1 2.10 -31.38 -24.19
C MET A 1 1.63 -29.98 -23.80
N ASP A 2 1.77 -29.61 -22.53
CA ASP A 2 1.33 -28.30 -22.03
C ASP A 2 2.20 -27.18 -22.65
N ARG A 3 1.63 -25.99 -22.91
CA ARG A 3 2.38 -24.83 -23.42
C ARG A 3 3.55 -24.48 -22.51
N PHE A 4 3.38 -24.70 -21.20
CA PHE A 4 4.44 -24.49 -20.23
C PHE A 4 5.61 -25.48 -20.40
N GLU A 5 5.34 -26.76 -20.64
CA GLU A 5 6.38 -27.78 -20.88
C GLU A 5 7.16 -27.48 -22.16
N LEU A 6 6.46 -27.05 -23.22
CA LEU A 6 7.07 -26.64 -24.48
C LEU A 6 8.04 -25.46 -24.26
N LEU A 7 7.61 -24.44 -23.50
CA LEU A 7 8.47 -23.32 -23.13
C LEU A 7 9.72 -23.76 -22.37
N LEU A 8 9.59 -24.67 -21.40
CA LEU A 8 10.75 -25.16 -20.64
C LEU A 8 11.74 -25.92 -21.53
N LYS A 9 11.24 -26.69 -22.49
CA LYS A 9 12.06 -27.36 -23.50
C LYS A 9 12.77 -26.36 -24.43
N ASP A 10 12.09 -25.29 -24.84
CA ASP A 10 12.72 -24.24 -25.65
C ASP A 10 13.79 -23.48 -24.85
N LEU A 11 13.59 -23.31 -23.53
CA LEU A 11 14.55 -22.67 -22.64
C LEU A 11 15.80 -23.53 -22.40
N SER A 12 15.69 -24.87 -22.39
CA SER A 12 16.84 -25.77 -22.22
C SER A 12 17.85 -25.66 -23.37
N LEU A 13 17.44 -25.15 -24.52
CA LEU A 13 18.32 -24.85 -25.65
C LEU A 13 19.12 -23.54 -25.45
N ARG A 14 18.71 -22.68 -24.52
CA ARG A 14 19.27 -21.32 -24.35
C ARG A 14 19.92 -21.08 -22.99
N LEU A 15 19.48 -21.80 -21.96
CA LEU A 15 19.97 -21.72 -20.59
C LEU A 15 20.54 -23.06 -20.14
N PRO A 16 21.49 -23.09 -19.18
CA PRO A 16 21.99 -24.34 -18.62
C PRO A 16 20.85 -25.17 -18.00
N GLU A 17 20.91 -26.49 -18.17
CA GLU A 17 19.87 -27.42 -17.71
C GLU A 17 19.54 -27.26 -16.22
N ARG A 18 20.56 -27.04 -15.38
CA ARG A 18 20.40 -26.78 -13.93
C ARG A 18 19.53 -25.57 -13.59
N GLU A 19 19.40 -24.60 -14.49
CA GLU A 19 18.63 -23.37 -14.27
C GLU A 19 17.18 -23.49 -14.75
N ILE A 20 16.82 -24.52 -15.52
CA ILE A 20 15.51 -24.62 -16.17
C ILE A 20 14.38 -24.72 -15.15
N LYS A 21 14.58 -25.49 -14.08
CA LYS A 21 13.62 -25.57 -12.97
C LYS A 21 13.38 -24.18 -12.35
N ARG A 22 14.46 -23.44 -12.08
CA ARG A 22 14.40 -22.09 -11.50
C ARG A 22 13.74 -21.09 -12.45
N ALA A 23 14.08 -21.11 -13.74
CA ALA A 23 13.43 -20.30 -14.76
C ALA A 23 11.92 -20.58 -14.81
N GLY A 24 11.52 -21.86 -14.70
CA GLY A 24 10.12 -22.25 -14.62
C GLY A 24 9.40 -21.68 -13.39
N GLU A 25 10.03 -21.71 -12.21
CA GLU A 25 9.49 -21.10 -10.99
C GLU A 25 9.31 -19.58 -11.13
N VAL A 26 10.27 -18.90 -11.77
CA VAL A 26 10.20 -17.47 -12.09
C VAL A 26 9.02 -17.19 -13.00
N ILE A 27 8.87 -17.91 -14.10
CA ILE A 27 7.76 -17.69 -15.05
C ILE A 27 6.41 -17.89 -14.37
N LYS A 28 6.25 -18.92 -13.54
CA LYS A 28 5.04 -19.15 -12.75
C LYS A 28 4.78 -18.02 -11.76
N ALA A 29 5.80 -17.54 -11.07
CA ALA A 29 5.68 -16.43 -10.12
C ALA A 29 5.25 -15.13 -10.81
N PHE A 30 5.86 -14.80 -11.95
CA PHE A 30 5.46 -13.62 -12.73
C PHE A 30 4.05 -13.73 -13.29
N ARG A 31 3.61 -14.93 -13.70
CA ARG A 31 2.23 -15.17 -14.11
C ARG A 31 1.24 -14.96 -12.97
N GLU A 32 1.58 -15.39 -11.76
CA GLU A 32 0.79 -15.14 -10.55
C GLU A 32 0.74 -13.63 -10.23
N LEU A 33 1.89 -12.94 -10.24
CA LEU A 33 1.96 -11.49 -10.04
C LEU A 33 1.20 -10.70 -11.11
N ALA A 34 1.12 -11.19 -12.34
CA ALA A 34 0.35 -10.56 -13.42
C ALA A 34 -1.16 -10.63 -13.18
N SER A 35 -1.64 -11.60 -12.39
CA SER A 35 -3.06 -11.72 -12.05
C SER A 35 -3.55 -10.68 -11.03
N ILE A 36 -2.63 -9.96 -10.37
CA ILE A 36 -2.94 -8.97 -9.35
C ILE A 36 -3.23 -7.62 -10.02
N PRO A 37 -4.42 -7.02 -9.89
CA PRO A 37 -4.80 -5.80 -10.64
C PRO A 37 -3.89 -4.58 -10.41
N ILE A 38 -3.37 -4.41 -9.19
CA ILE A 38 -2.50 -3.28 -8.78
C ILE A 38 -1.00 -3.58 -8.90
N SER A 39 -0.66 -4.75 -9.43
CA SER A 39 0.73 -5.10 -9.74
C SER A 39 1.19 -4.38 -11.01
N PRO A 40 2.43 -3.86 -11.06
CA PRO A 40 2.99 -3.29 -12.28
C PRO A 40 3.14 -4.32 -13.41
N ILE A 41 3.07 -5.62 -13.09
CA ILE A 41 3.16 -6.74 -14.03
C ILE A 41 1.78 -7.04 -14.65
N ASN A 42 0.69 -6.47 -14.12
CA ASN A 42 -0.64 -6.71 -14.64
C ASN A 42 -0.79 -6.27 -16.12
N PRO A 43 -1.36 -7.10 -17.00
CA PRO A 43 -1.40 -6.85 -18.44
C PRO A 43 -2.39 -5.76 -18.88
N SER A 44 -3.17 -5.16 -17.97
CA SER A 44 -4.25 -4.20 -18.34
C SER A 44 -3.78 -3.00 -19.16
N ARG A 45 -2.50 -2.60 -19.03
CA ARG A 45 -1.93 -1.46 -19.77
C ARG A 45 -0.80 -1.83 -20.73
N THR A 46 -0.02 -2.85 -20.38
CA THR A 46 1.16 -3.28 -21.14
C THR A 46 1.37 -4.76 -21.00
N HIS A 47 1.79 -5.45 -22.06
CA HIS A 47 2.13 -6.87 -21.99
C HIS A 47 3.40 -7.07 -21.15
N PRO A 48 3.36 -7.80 -20.01
CA PRO A 48 4.54 -8.02 -19.20
C PRO A 48 5.45 -9.03 -19.89
N LEU A 49 6.74 -8.73 -19.94
CA LEU A 49 7.79 -9.62 -20.42
C LEU A 49 8.86 -9.79 -19.33
N VAL A 50 9.43 -10.98 -19.22
CA VAL A 50 10.50 -11.28 -18.27
C VAL A 50 11.77 -11.54 -19.04
N LEU A 51 12.80 -10.72 -18.79
CA LEU A 51 14.14 -10.91 -19.32
C LEU A 51 14.94 -11.74 -18.30
N LEU A 52 15.06 -13.04 -18.56
CA LEU A 52 15.87 -13.95 -17.75
C LEU A 52 17.35 -13.73 -18.10
N LYS A 53 18.14 -13.28 -17.13
CA LYS A 53 19.60 -13.07 -17.26
C LYS A 53 20.37 -14.11 -16.45
N LYS A 54 21.41 -14.70 -17.05
CA LYS A 54 22.35 -15.62 -16.35
C LYS A 54 23.78 -15.29 -16.75
N ARG A 55 24.65 -15.11 -15.76
CA ARG A 55 26.08 -14.94 -16.02
C ARG A 55 26.75 -16.29 -16.22
N LEU A 56 27.46 -16.45 -17.34
CA LEU A 56 28.24 -17.64 -17.70
C LEU A 56 29.64 -17.21 -18.14
N GLY A 57 30.65 -17.50 -17.32
CA GLY A 57 32.05 -17.27 -17.68
C GLY A 57 32.38 -15.81 -18.06
N GLY A 58 31.65 -14.83 -17.53
CA GLY A 58 31.83 -13.41 -17.84
C GLY A 58 30.85 -12.81 -18.84
N ILE A 59 30.07 -13.62 -19.55
CA ILE A 59 29.05 -13.19 -20.52
C ILE A 59 27.64 -13.38 -19.91
N ASP A 60 26.75 -12.40 -20.08
CA ASP A 60 25.35 -12.53 -19.69
C ASP A 60 24.54 -13.13 -20.84
N ARG A 61 24.00 -14.33 -20.61
CA ARG A 61 22.98 -14.93 -21.47
C ARG A 61 21.63 -14.36 -21.10
N GLU A 62 20.89 -13.87 -22.09
CA GLU A 62 19.60 -13.24 -21.91
C GLU A 62 18.52 -13.95 -22.74
N VAL A 63 17.37 -14.23 -22.13
CA VAL A 63 16.21 -14.79 -22.81
C VAL A 63 14.96 -14.02 -22.38
N LEU A 64 14.25 -13.44 -23.36
CA LEU A 64 13.00 -12.73 -23.12
C LEU A 64 11.82 -13.70 -23.24
N VAL A 65 10.95 -13.72 -22.25
CA VAL A 65 9.82 -14.66 -22.15
C VAL A 65 8.54 -13.91 -21.81
N SER A 66 7.42 -14.31 -22.40
CA SER A 66 6.11 -13.87 -21.93
C SER A 66 5.56 -14.82 -20.86
N PRO A 67 5.32 -14.35 -19.61
CA PRO A 67 4.68 -15.15 -18.56
C PRO A 67 3.18 -15.37 -18.81
N ILE A 68 2.56 -14.60 -19.72
CA ILE A 68 1.15 -14.72 -20.09
C ILE A 68 0.97 -15.75 -21.20
N GLU A 69 1.70 -15.58 -22.29
CA GLU A 69 1.57 -16.44 -23.47
C GLU A 69 2.38 -17.73 -23.36
N LEU A 70 3.29 -17.80 -22.38
CA LEU A 70 4.20 -18.91 -22.15
C LEU A 70 5.03 -19.24 -23.39
N LYS A 71 5.66 -18.21 -23.97
CA LYS A 71 6.53 -18.35 -25.15
C LYS A 71 7.76 -17.47 -25.06
N ILE A 72 8.80 -17.84 -25.79
CA ILE A 72 9.99 -17.01 -25.96
C ILE A 72 9.67 -15.87 -26.94
N ILE A 73 10.10 -14.66 -26.57
CA ILE A 73 9.93 -13.46 -27.38
C ILE A 73 11.21 -13.16 -28.16
N THR A 74 11.02 -12.81 -29.41
CA THR A 74 12.02 -12.44 -30.41
C THR A 74 11.59 -11.13 -31.08
N LYS A 75 12.42 -10.57 -31.95
CA LYS A 75 12.04 -9.37 -32.72
C LYS A 75 10.79 -9.57 -33.59
N ALA A 76 10.51 -10.79 -34.04
CA ALA A 76 9.40 -11.09 -34.95
C ALA A 76 8.03 -11.20 -34.26
N ASN A 77 8.00 -11.51 -32.96
CA ASN A 77 6.76 -11.73 -32.19
C ASN A 77 6.66 -10.85 -30.95
N MET A 78 7.38 -9.71 -30.95
CA MET A 78 7.36 -8.73 -29.88
C MET A 78 6.00 -8.02 -29.82
N PRO A 79 5.32 -7.98 -28.66
CA PRO A 79 4.11 -7.19 -28.50
C PRO A 79 4.41 -5.68 -28.67
N PRO A 80 3.53 -4.89 -29.32
CA PRO A 80 3.76 -3.47 -29.57
C PRO A 80 3.88 -2.65 -28.28
N TRP A 81 3.01 -2.93 -27.30
CA TRP A 81 3.02 -2.28 -25.98
C TRP A 81 3.45 -3.30 -24.93
N HIS A 82 4.72 -3.28 -24.55
CA HIS A 82 5.28 -4.22 -23.59
C HIS A 82 6.11 -3.52 -22.51
N ARG A 83 6.22 -4.17 -21.36
CA ARG A 83 7.12 -3.76 -20.28
C ARG A 83 8.03 -4.92 -19.92
N VAL A 84 9.33 -4.69 -19.99
CA VAL A 84 10.34 -5.70 -19.68
C VAL A 84 10.72 -5.61 -18.20
N PHE A 85 10.64 -6.74 -17.51
CA PHE A 85 11.09 -6.93 -16.13
C PHE A 85 12.34 -7.80 -16.14
N GLU A 86 13.44 -7.27 -15.65
CA GLU A 86 14.68 -8.03 -15.58
C GLU A 86 14.67 -8.99 -14.38
N PHE A 87 15.01 -10.25 -14.63
CA PHE A 87 15.19 -11.24 -13.57
C PHE A 87 16.55 -11.93 -13.73
N HIS A 88 17.48 -11.60 -12.84
CA HIS A 88 18.80 -12.18 -12.86
C HIS A 88 18.80 -13.48 -12.05
N LEU A 89 18.96 -14.62 -12.73
CA LEU A 89 18.93 -15.93 -12.10
C LEU A 89 19.99 -16.08 -11.01
N ASP A 90 21.15 -15.42 -11.10
CA ASP A 90 22.14 -15.48 -10.00
C ASP A 90 21.82 -14.62 -8.76
N LYS A 91 21.09 -13.52 -8.91
CA LYS A 91 20.96 -12.48 -7.87
C LYS A 91 19.56 -12.41 -7.25
N HIS A 92 18.55 -12.70 -8.07
CA HIS A 92 17.16 -12.65 -7.65
C HIS A 92 16.67 -14.05 -7.31
N LEU A 93 15.73 -14.12 -6.38
CA LEU A 93 15.14 -15.36 -5.91
C LEU A 93 13.62 -15.28 -5.97
N VAL A 94 13.02 -16.46 -6.10
CA VAL A 94 11.59 -16.69 -5.94
C VAL A 94 11.46 -17.59 -4.74
N GLU A 95 10.77 -17.13 -3.71
CA GLU A 95 10.54 -17.88 -2.49
C GLU A 95 9.04 -18.09 -2.28
N ARG A 96 8.64 -19.35 -2.08
CA ARG A 96 7.30 -19.71 -1.63
C ARG A 96 7.39 -20.17 -0.19
N THR A 97 6.71 -19.46 0.71
CA THR A 97 6.77 -19.69 2.15
C THR A 97 5.43 -19.37 2.80
N GLN A 98 5.34 -19.38 4.12
CA GLN A 98 4.17 -18.95 4.85
C GLN A 98 4.53 -18.25 6.16
N ILE A 99 3.71 -17.28 6.55
CA ILE A 99 3.80 -16.62 7.87
C ILE A 99 2.42 -16.68 8.50
N MET A 100 2.32 -17.24 9.71
CA MET A 100 1.05 -17.41 10.43
C MET A 100 -0.06 -18.12 9.61
N GLY A 101 0.34 -19.09 8.79
CA GLY A 101 -0.55 -19.84 7.90
C GLY A 101 -1.00 -19.09 6.64
N VAL A 102 -0.53 -17.86 6.42
CA VAL A 102 -0.77 -17.11 5.19
C VAL A 102 0.27 -17.52 4.14
N PRO A 103 -0.13 -18.00 2.94
CA PRO A 103 0.79 -18.30 1.85
C PRO A 103 1.46 -17.04 1.30
N LEU A 104 2.78 -17.09 1.11
CA LEU A 104 3.61 -16.00 0.59
C LEU A 104 4.30 -16.44 -0.72
N LEU A 105 4.24 -15.58 -1.73
CA LEU A 105 5.13 -15.61 -2.90
C LEU A 105 6.02 -14.36 -2.87
N LEU A 106 7.32 -14.53 -2.69
CA LEU A 106 8.27 -13.42 -2.61
C LEU A 106 9.21 -13.45 -3.81
N VAL A 107 9.24 -12.38 -4.59
CA VAL A 107 10.08 -12.27 -5.79
C VAL A 107 10.96 -11.02 -5.68
N GLY A 108 12.28 -11.17 -5.75
CA GLY A 108 13.21 -10.04 -5.67
C GLY A 108 14.64 -10.46 -5.35
N ASP A 109 15.50 -9.49 -5.06
CA ASP A 109 16.81 -9.79 -4.46
C ASP A 109 16.68 -10.19 -2.99
N GLU A 110 17.75 -10.74 -2.43
CA GLU A 110 17.77 -11.24 -1.06
C GLU A 110 17.48 -10.16 0.00
N ARG A 111 17.93 -8.92 -0.23
CA ARG A 111 17.73 -7.81 0.72
C ARG A 111 16.26 -7.39 0.74
N ALA A 112 15.65 -7.24 -0.43
CA ALA A 112 14.24 -6.91 -0.58
C ALA A 112 13.34 -7.99 0.07
N VAL A 113 13.62 -9.27 -0.19
CA VAL A 113 12.87 -10.39 0.39
C VAL A 113 12.97 -10.41 1.92
N ARG A 114 14.18 -10.21 2.48
CA ARG A 114 14.37 -10.11 3.93
C ARG A 114 13.61 -8.93 4.54
N LEU A 115 13.65 -7.76 3.89
CA LEU A 115 12.91 -6.58 4.34
C LEU A 115 11.40 -6.83 4.36
N VAL A 116 10.85 -7.38 3.27
CA VAL A 116 9.43 -7.74 3.17
C VAL A 116 9.04 -8.71 4.29
N LYS A 117 9.80 -9.77 4.51
CA LYS A 117 9.53 -10.72 5.62
C LYS A 117 9.53 -10.05 6.98
N LYS A 118 10.49 -9.15 7.26
CA LYS A 118 10.56 -8.42 8.52
C LYS A 118 9.31 -7.57 8.74
N ILE A 119 8.86 -6.87 7.70
CA ILE A 119 7.65 -6.04 7.77
C ILE A 119 6.42 -6.91 7.97
N LEU A 120 6.25 -7.96 7.17
CA LEU A 120 5.14 -8.90 7.29
C LEU A 120 5.07 -9.55 8.67
N SER A 121 6.21 -9.90 9.27
CA SER A 121 6.28 -10.47 10.62
C SER A 121 5.81 -9.49 11.70
N ASN A 122 5.94 -8.18 11.49
CA ASN A 122 5.44 -7.15 12.40
C ASN A 122 3.96 -6.83 12.17
N ILE A 123 3.52 -6.78 10.91
CA ILE A 123 2.16 -6.33 10.60
C ILE A 123 1.13 -7.45 10.69
N LEU A 124 1.42 -8.67 10.24
CA LEU A 124 0.43 -9.76 10.20
C LEU A 124 -0.16 -10.13 11.57
N PRO A 125 0.63 -10.18 12.67
CA PRO A 125 0.06 -10.42 14.00
C PRO A 125 -0.89 -9.32 14.48
N ALA A 126 -0.72 -8.09 13.99
CA ALA A 126 -1.49 -6.92 14.39
C ALA A 126 -2.70 -6.64 13.50
N MET A 127 -2.85 -7.38 12.39
CA MET A 127 -3.99 -7.28 11.49
C MET A 127 -5.24 -7.91 12.11
N ARG A 128 -6.40 -7.30 11.85
CA ARG A 128 -7.69 -7.79 12.35
C ARG A 128 -8.28 -8.86 11.43
N GLU A 129 -8.08 -8.75 10.11
CA GLU A 129 -8.38 -9.79 9.14
C GLU A 129 -7.09 -10.23 8.45
N ARG A 130 -6.84 -11.54 8.35
CA ARG A 130 -5.65 -12.06 7.65
C ARG A 130 -5.91 -12.11 6.13
N PRO A 131 -4.94 -11.69 5.29
CA PRO A 131 -5.07 -11.87 3.86
C PRO A 131 -5.02 -13.37 3.51
N ARG A 132 -5.71 -13.76 2.44
CA ARG A 132 -5.75 -15.14 1.93
C ARG A 132 -4.41 -15.57 1.35
N ARG A 133 -3.70 -14.64 0.73
CA ARG A 133 -2.34 -14.80 0.21
C ARG A 133 -1.64 -13.45 0.15
N ILE A 134 -0.32 -13.51 0.18
CA ILE A 134 0.53 -12.34 0.01
C ILE A 134 1.50 -12.62 -1.13
N SER A 135 1.69 -11.64 -2.00
CA SER A 135 2.75 -11.68 -2.99
C SER A 135 3.64 -10.46 -2.84
N SER A 136 4.92 -10.55 -3.20
CA SER A 136 5.80 -9.41 -3.28
C SER A 136 6.62 -9.40 -4.55
N PHE A 137 6.89 -8.20 -5.05
CA PHE A 137 7.80 -7.96 -6.16
C PHE A 137 8.74 -6.81 -5.79
N GLY A 138 9.99 -7.14 -5.47
CA GLY A 138 10.94 -6.21 -4.88
C GLY A 138 10.40 -5.64 -3.56
N ASN A 139 10.25 -4.32 -3.52
CA ASN A 139 9.77 -3.57 -2.35
C ASN A 139 8.25 -3.30 -2.38
N GLU A 140 7.51 -4.03 -3.20
CA GLU A 140 6.05 -3.94 -3.30
C GLU A 140 5.42 -5.20 -2.68
N ILE A 141 4.51 -5.02 -1.74
CA ILE A 141 3.74 -6.08 -1.08
C ILE A 141 2.28 -5.97 -1.53
N TYR A 142 1.71 -7.08 -1.97
CA TYR A 142 0.31 -7.21 -2.38
C TYR A 142 -0.39 -8.17 -1.45
N MET A 143 -1.44 -7.70 -0.78
CA MET A 143 -2.27 -8.50 0.12
C MET A 143 -3.64 -8.72 -0.52
N ASP A 144 -4.01 -9.99 -0.67
CA ASP A 144 -5.29 -10.42 -1.26
C ASP A 144 -6.28 -10.78 -0.14
N PHE A 145 -7.41 -10.07 -0.05
CA PHE A 145 -8.48 -10.33 0.92
C PHE A 145 -9.69 -11.05 0.31
N GLY A 146 -9.57 -11.55 -0.92
CA GLY A 146 -10.64 -12.19 -1.68
C GLY A 146 -11.69 -11.22 -2.22
N GLY A 147 -12.48 -11.70 -3.20
CA GLY A 147 -13.51 -10.87 -3.85
C GLY A 147 -12.93 -9.69 -4.64
N ASP A 148 -11.77 -9.88 -5.27
CA ASP A 148 -11.02 -8.84 -5.99
C ASP A 148 -10.56 -7.66 -5.12
N ARG A 149 -10.46 -7.85 -3.79
CA ARG A 149 -10.01 -6.83 -2.83
C ARG A 149 -8.51 -6.96 -2.59
N PHE A 150 -7.75 -5.95 -3.02
CA PHE A 150 -6.30 -5.92 -2.82
C PHE A 150 -5.83 -4.66 -2.09
N VAL A 151 -4.84 -4.83 -1.23
CA VAL A 151 -4.08 -3.74 -0.61
C VAL A 151 -2.63 -3.88 -1.03
N LYS A 152 -2.05 -2.79 -1.56
CA LYS A 152 -0.64 -2.68 -1.92
C LYS A 152 0.08 -1.76 -0.95
N LEU A 153 1.23 -2.21 -0.49
CA LEU A 153 2.21 -1.41 0.23
C LEU A 153 3.47 -1.33 -0.62
N MET A 154 3.92 -0.12 -0.96
CA MET A 154 5.18 0.10 -1.66
C MET A 154 6.14 0.87 -0.76
N MET A 155 7.38 0.41 -0.69
CA MET A 155 8.40 0.97 0.19
C MET A 155 9.50 1.63 -0.64
N VAL A 156 9.66 2.94 -0.44
CA VAL A 156 10.66 3.75 -1.14
C VAL A 156 11.50 4.47 -0.09
N GLY A 157 12.63 3.87 0.29
CA GLY A 157 13.46 4.36 1.39
C GLY A 157 12.68 4.34 2.71
N SER A 158 12.49 5.51 3.33
CA SER A 158 11.70 5.70 4.55
C SER A 158 10.23 6.09 4.29
N THR A 159 9.81 6.06 3.02
CA THR A 159 8.44 6.38 2.59
C THR A 159 7.62 5.12 2.38
N LEU A 160 6.38 5.14 2.87
CA LEU A 160 5.38 4.11 2.62
C LEU A 160 4.25 4.66 1.74
N GLU A 161 4.01 4.00 0.62
CA GLU A 161 2.86 4.30 -0.24
C GLU A 161 1.81 3.20 -0.12
N LEU A 162 0.59 3.60 0.21
CA LEU A 162 -0.59 2.75 0.22
C LEU A 162 -1.36 2.92 -1.08
N ALA A 163 -1.71 1.81 -1.73
CA ALA A 163 -2.69 1.78 -2.81
C ALA A 163 -3.68 0.64 -2.59
N THR A 164 -4.88 0.77 -3.11
CA THR A 164 -5.95 -0.22 -2.95
C THR A 164 -6.65 -0.49 -4.26
N HIS A 165 -7.23 -1.68 -4.37
CA HIS A 165 -8.09 -2.09 -5.48
C HIS A 165 -9.37 -2.66 -4.92
N ASN A 166 -10.51 -2.06 -5.26
CA ASN A 166 -11.84 -2.46 -4.77
C ASN A 166 -11.95 -2.55 -3.23
N VAL A 167 -11.18 -1.75 -2.49
CA VAL A 167 -11.28 -1.66 -1.02
C VAL A 167 -11.73 -0.25 -0.61
N PRO A 168 -12.97 -0.07 -0.13
CA PRO A 168 -13.43 1.21 0.38
C PRO A 168 -12.68 1.60 1.67
N LEU A 169 -12.59 2.91 1.95
CA LEU A 169 -11.86 3.43 3.11
C LEU A 169 -12.45 2.92 4.43
N SER A 170 -13.77 2.76 4.50
CA SER A 170 -14.48 2.21 5.66
C SER A 170 -14.08 0.78 6.02
N LEU A 171 -13.59 0.00 5.04
CA LEU A 171 -13.18 -1.38 5.23
C LEU A 171 -11.70 -1.49 5.65
N LEU A 172 -10.83 -0.58 5.22
CA LEU A 172 -9.39 -0.68 5.48
C LEU A 172 -9.01 -0.78 6.97
N PRO A 173 -9.58 0.00 7.91
CA PRO A 173 -9.32 -0.18 9.34
C PRO A 173 -9.74 -1.55 9.86
N ARG A 174 -10.77 -2.17 9.27
CA ARG A 174 -11.23 -3.51 9.65
C ARG A 174 -10.30 -4.60 9.16
N LEU A 175 -9.64 -4.41 8.02
CA LEU A 175 -8.63 -5.34 7.50
C LEU A 175 -7.33 -5.21 8.30
N LEU A 176 -6.78 -3.99 8.36
CA LEU A 176 -5.44 -3.73 8.89
C LEU A 176 -5.40 -3.60 10.41
N GLY A 177 -6.48 -3.15 11.06
CA GLY A 177 -6.54 -3.02 12.52
C GLY A 177 -5.35 -2.25 13.10
N ARG A 178 -4.67 -2.85 14.09
CA ARG A 178 -3.51 -2.23 14.75
C ARG A 178 -2.27 -2.15 13.85
N ALA A 179 -2.22 -2.92 12.77
CA ALA A 179 -1.12 -2.85 11.81
C ALA A 179 -0.98 -1.46 11.17
N THR A 180 -2.07 -0.70 11.05
CA THR A 180 -2.04 0.70 10.57
C THR A 180 -1.10 1.56 11.42
N PHE A 181 -1.19 1.46 12.74
CA PHE A 181 -0.35 2.25 13.66
C PHE A 181 1.10 1.75 13.67
N ILE A 182 1.32 0.44 13.56
CA ILE A 182 2.68 -0.12 13.40
C ILE A 182 3.33 0.41 12.13
N LEU A 183 2.61 0.41 11.00
CA LEU A 183 3.09 0.99 9.75
C LEU A 183 3.37 2.49 9.89
N ASP A 184 2.53 3.23 10.62
CA ASP A 184 2.79 4.64 10.89
C ASP A 184 4.07 4.87 11.69
N SER A 185 4.37 4.02 12.68
CA SER A 185 5.60 4.11 13.47
C SER A 185 6.85 3.66 12.70
N MET A 186 6.72 2.69 11.79
CA MET A 186 7.85 2.12 11.04
C MET A 186 8.39 3.04 9.94
N PHE A 187 7.55 3.92 9.38
CA PHE A 187 7.90 4.78 8.26
C PHE A 187 7.83 6.25 8.65
N HIS A 188 8.69 7.08 8.08
CA HIS A 188 8.71 8.51 8.39
C HIS A 188 7.64 9.25 7.58
N SER A 189 7.67 9.06 6.27
CA SER A 189 6.80 9.70 5.29
C SER A 189 5.77 8.70 4.74
N LYS A 190 4.56 9.17 4.43
CA LYS A 190 3.52 8.35 3.80
C LYS A 190 2.75 9.12 2.74
N ASN A 191 2.06 8.42 1.85
CA ASN A 191 1.20 9.06 0.86
C ASN A 191 -0.15 9.53 1.45
N ALA A 192 -0.88 10.33 0.68
CA ALA A 192 -2.18 10.87 1.12
C ALA A 192 -3.19 9.76 1.48
N GLU A 193 -3.21 8.66 0.72
CA GLU A 193 -4.07 7.50 0.97
C GLU A 193 -3.80 6.86 2.33
N PHE A 194 -2.52 6.72 2.72
CA PHE A 194 -2.19 6.19 4.03
C PHE A 194 -2.63 7.12 5.16
N TYR A 195 -2.47 8.45 5.02
CA TYR A 195 -2.95 9.38 6.05
C TYR A 195 -4.48 9.39 6.18
N ARG A 196 -5.21 9.20 5.07
CA ARG A 196 -6.66 8.99 5.07
C ARG A 196 -7.03 7.72 5.85
N LEU A 197 -6.33 6.62 5.60
CA LEU A 197 -6.46 5.39 6.38
C LEU A 197 -6.15 5.61 7.86
N LEU A 198 -5.05 6.28 8.19
CA LEU A 198 -4.64 6.53 9.57
C LEU A 198 -5.71 7.35 10.32
N PHE A 199 -6.27 8.36 9.67
CA PHE A 199 -7.41 9.11 10.20
C PHE A 199 -8.65 8.23 10.39
N ALA A 200 -9.03 7.44 9.38
CA ALA A 200 -10.18 6.53 9.50
C ALA A 200 -10.00 5.50 10.62
N ALA A 201 -8.79 4.96 10.80
CA ALA A 201 -8.45 4.03 11.86
C ALA A 201 -8.42 4.71 13.25
N SER A 202 -8.04 5.99 13.32
CA SER A 202 -8.01 6.72 14.59
C SER A 202 -9.41 7.00 15.14
N LEU A 203 -10.44 6.99 14.29
CA LEU A 203 -11.84 7.14 14.69
C LEU A 203 -12.46 5.88 15.35
N ASP A 204 -11.73 4.77 15.49
CA ASP A 204 -12.23 3.54 16.16
C ASP A 204 -12.37 3.73 17.68
N THR A 205 -11.48 4.53 18.29
CA THR A 205 -11.55 4.86 19.72
C THR A 205 -11.13 6.30 19.98
N PHE A 206 -11.63 6.91 21.06
CA PHE A 206 -11.21 8.26 21.46
C PHE A 206 -9.70 8.34 21.72
N GLY A 207 -9.09 7.30 22.28
CA GLY A 207 -7.64 7.26 22.54
C GLY A 207 -6.81 7.38 21.26
N HIS A 208 -7.12 6.57 20.24
CA HIS A 208 -6.42 6.65 18.95
C HIS A 208 -6.66 8.01 18.26
N PHE A 209 -7.88 8.54 18.34
CA PHE A 209 -8.20 9.85 17.78
C PHE A 209 -7.41 10.96 18.48
N TYR A 210 -7.34 10.93 19.81
CA TYR A 210 -6.57 11.88 20.60
C TYR A 210 -5.09 11.86 20.22
N GLU A 211 -4.48 10.68 20.13
CA GLU A 211 -3.09 10.52 19.69
C GLU A 211 -2.87 11.06 18.27
N PHE A 212 -3.75 10.73 17.34
CA PHE A 212 -3.71 11.25 15.97
C PHE A 212 -3.78 12.78 15.97
N PHE A 213 -4.73 13.35 16.72
CA PHE A 213 -4.93 14.79 16.79
C PHE A 213 -3.70 15.49 17.37
N MET A 214 -3.20 15.03 18.50
CA MET A 214 -2.03 15.63 19.17
C MET A 214 -0.76 15.51 18.34
N ARG A 215 -0.60 14.43 17.57
CA ARG A 215 0.61 14.21 16.75
C ARG A 215 0.55 14.91 15.39
N HIS A 216 -0.61 14.93 14.73
CA HIS A 216 -0.71 15.35 13.33
C HIS A 216 -1.46 16.67 13.12
N VAL A 217 -2.37 17.04 14.03
CA VAL A 217 -3.25 18.21 13.90
C VAL A 217 -2.81 19.34 14.82
N TYR A 218 -2.76 19.11 16.14
CA TYR A 218 -2.46 20.13 17.16
C TYR A 218 -1.20 20.97 16.87
N PRO A 219 -0.04 20.37 16.51
CA PRO A 219 1.19 21.14 16.28
C PRO A 219 1.13 22.06 15.06
N LYS A 220 0.09 21.92 14.23
CA LYS A 220 -0.09 22.65 12.97
C LYS A 220 -1.35 23.53 13.00
N LEU A 221 -2.04 23.60 14.14
CA LEU A 221 -3.19 24.47 14.28
C LEU A 221 -2.78 25.93 14.02
N PRO A 222 -3.60 26.69 13.27
CA PRO A 222 -3.46 28.15 13.21
C PRO A 222 -3.54 28.77 14.61
N LEU A 223 -2.95 29.95 14.79
CA LEU A 223 -2.85 30.62 16.09
C LEU A 223 -4.24 30.83 16.73
N GLU A 224 -5.22 31.35 15.97
CA GLU A 224 -6.59 31.59 16.47
C GLU A 224 -7.25 30.30 16.99
N HIS A 225 -7.03 29.16 16.34
CA HIS A 225 -7.56 27.86 16.77
C HIS A 225 -6.85 27.32 18.00
N ARG A 226 -5.55 27.59 18.11
CA ARG A 226 -4.76 27.18 19.27
C ARG A 226 -5.15 27.97 20.50
N GLU A 227 -5.25 29.29 20.38
CA GLU A 227 -5.75 30.18 21.44
C GLU A 227 -7.15 29.75 21.88
N PHE A 228 -8.05 29.47 20.94
CA PHE A 228 -9.37 28.94 21.25
C PHE A 228 -9.33 27.64 22.08
N LEU A 229 -8.45 26.68 21.73
CA LEU A 229 -8.31 25.44 22.51
C LEU A 229 -7.70 25.67 23.89
N GLU A 230 -6.78 26.62 24.03
CA GLU A 230 -6.15 26.99 25.30
C GLU A 230 -7.13 27.75 26.22
N GLU A 231 -8.04 28.56 25.66
CA GLU A 231 -9.14 29.22 26.38
C GLU A 231 -10.21 28.23 26.88
N MET A 232 -10.35 27.08 26.23
CA MET A 232 -11.24 26.03 26.72
C MET A 232 -10.65 25.39 27.98
N HIS A 233 -11.22 25.74 29.14
CA HIS A 233 -10.88 25.14 30.45
C HIS A 233 -10.89 23.59 30.45
N ASP A 234 -11.58 22.95 29.50
CA ASP A 234 -11.52 21.49 29.27
C ASP A 234 -11.41 21.15 27.76
N TYR A 235 -10.20 21.28 27.21
CA TYR A 235 -9.90 20.90 25.82
C TYR A 235 -10.17 19.41 25.54
N ARG A 236 -10.13 18.54 26.56
CA ARG A 236 -10.39 17.12 26.42
C ARG A 236 -11.86 16.87 26.10
N ASN A 237 -12.79 17.60 26.73
CA ASN A 237 -14.21 17.56 26.40
C ASN A 237 -14.48 18.05 24.97
N PHE A 238 -13.78 19.08 24.51
CA PHE A 238 -13.88 19.52 23.12
C PHE A 238 -13.44 18.42 22.15
N LEU A 239 -12.30 17.77 22.40
CA LEU A 239 -11.83 16.68 21.55
C LEU A 239 -12.77 15.47 21.59
N GLN A 240 -13.40 15.18 22.72
CA GLN A 240 -14.43 14.14 22.82
C GLN A 240 -15.65 14.47 21.97
N LEU A 241 -16.12 15.72 22.00
CA LEU A 241 -17.22 16.18 21.16
C LEU A 241 -16.84 16.08 19.67
N LEU A 242 -15.65 16.56 19.31
CA LEU A 242 -15.13 16.48 17.95
C LEU A 242 -15.06 15.02 17.47
N TYR A 243 -14.50 14.12 18.29
CA TYR A 243 -14.46 12.68 18.03
C TYR A 243 -15.87 12.10 17.82
N PHE A 244 -16.81 12.44 18.68
CA PHE A 244 -18.19 11.94 18.60
C PHE A 244 -18.87 12.30 17.28
N HIS A 245 -18.64 13.51 16.77
CA HIS A 245 -19.15 13.92 15.46
C HIS A 245 -18.37 13.28 14.30
N LEU A 246 -17.04 13.23 14.37
CA LEU A 246 -16.21 12.64 13.31
C LEU A 246 -16.41 11.13 13.18
N SER A 247 -16.55 10.38 14.28
CA SER A 247 -16.75 8.93 14.26
C SER A 247 -18.05 8.50 13.55
N ARG A 248 -19.00 9.43 13.35
CA ARG A 248 -20.29 9.19 12.69
C ARG A 248 -20.28 9.55 11.20
N ILE A 249 -19.20 10.12 10.68
CA ILE A 249 -19.14 10.49 9.26
C ILE A 249 -19.04 9.24 8.39
N ASN A 250 -19.59 9.32 7.19
CA ASN A 250 -19.36 8.28 6.19
C ASN A 250 -17.90 8.35 5.72
N LEU A 251 -17.07 7.41 6.19
CA LEU A 251 -15.64 7.33 5.89
C LEU A 251 -15.37 7.29 4.37
N ASP A 252 -16.22 6.65 3.59
CA ASP A 252 -16.02 6.52 2.14
C ASP A 252 -16.21 7.84 1.37
N ARG A 253 -16.80 8.85 2.02
CA ARG A 253 -16.93 10.21 1.47
C ARG A 253 -15.76 11.12 1.83
N ILE A 254 -14.83 10.66 2.67
CA ILE A 254 -13.65 11.43 3.03
C ILE A 254 -12.71 11.46 1.82
N GLY A 255 -12.59 12.62 1.18
CA GLY A 255 -11.59 12.87 0.15
C GLY A 255 -10.22 13.19 0.76
N ASN A 256 -9.50 14.13 0.14
CA ASN A 256 -8.20 14.60 0.64
C ASN A 256 -8.31 15.66 1.74
N GLU A 257 -9.52 16.02 2.17
CA GLU A 257 -9.77 17.05 3.17
C GLU A 257 -10.95 16.66 4.07
N VAL A 258 -10.81 16.91 5.37
CA VAL A 258 -11.88 16.89 6.37
C VAL A 258 -12.00 18.29 6.96
N GLY A 259 -13.01 19.03 6.52
CA GLY A 259 -13.42 20.33 7.02
C GLY A 259 -14.38 20.24 8.20
N ILE A 260 -14.08 21.03 9.22
CA ILE A 260 -14.77 21.09 10.50
C ILE A 260 -15.14 22.55 10.74
N ILE A 261 -16.41 22.85 10.95
CA ILE A 261 -16.86 24.19 11.31
C ILE A 261 -17.25 24.17 12.78
N ILE A 262 -16.69 25.08 13.57
CA ILE A 262 -16.94 25.20 15.01
C ILE A 262 -17.64 26.54 15.25
N ARG A 263 -18.92 26.50 15.58
CA ARG A 263 -19.73 27.66 15.95
C ARG A 263 -19.66 27.85 17.45
N ARG A 264 -19.18 29.01 17.88
CA ARG A 264 -19.12 29.39 19.30
C ARG A 264 -20.46 30.00 19.71
N ARG A 265 -21.03 29.58 20.84
CA ARG A 265 -22.28 30.20 21.35
C ARG A 265 -22.14 31.72 21.59
N SER A 266 -20.97 32.17 22.01
CA SER A 266 -20.68 33.58 22.29
C SER A 266 -20.51 34.45 21.05
N ARG A 267 -20.15 33.84 19.89
CA ARG A 267 -19.96 34.52 18.60
C ARG A 267 -20.35 33.58 17.44
N PRO A 268 -21.65 33.30 17.25
CA PRO A 268 -22.09 32.33 16.24
C PRO A 268 -21.85 32.82 14.80
N ASP A 269 -21.79 34.13 14.61
CA ASP A 269 -21.57 34.86 13.35
C ASP A 269 -20.12 34.81 12.85
N ARG A 270 -19.17 34.35 13.69
CA ARG A 270 -17.77 34.10 13.30
C ARG A 270 -17.31 32.69 13.72
N PRO A 271 -17.70 31.65 12.95
CA PRO A 271 -17.26 30.29 13.21
C PRO A 271 -15.76 30.12 12.97
N LEU A 272 -15.14 29.19 13.71
CA LEU A 272 -13.78 28.72 13.43
C LEU A 272 -13.86 27.58 12.42
N GLU A 273 -13.12 27.69 11.34
CA GLU A 273 -13.04 26.69 10.30
C GLU A 273 -11.72 25.94 10.39
N LEU A 274 -11.75 24.62 10.47
CA LEU A 274 -10.57 23.78 10.58
C LEU A 274 -10.60 22.72 9.46
N ALA A 275 -9.65 22.79 8.55
CA ALA A 275 -9.49 21.78 7.51
C ALA A 275 -8.26 20.90 7.77
N ILE A 276 -8.48 19.59 7.93
CA ILE A 276 -7.42 18.57 7.98
C ILE A 276 -7.21 18.07 6.55
N VAL A 277 -6.07 18.38 5.94
CA VAL A 277 -5.76 18.05 4.54
C VAL A 277 -4.70 16.97 4.48
N PHE A 278 -5.00 15.86 3.79
CA PHE A 278 -4.08 14.74 3.58
C PHE A 278 -3.25 14.98 2.32
N ARG A 279 -1.92 15.01 2.46
CA ARG A 279 -0.98 15.19 1.34
C ARG A 279 0.12 14.15 1.37
N GLU A 280 0.84 14.06 0.26
CA GLU A 280 2.11 13.35 0.21
C GLU A 280 3.07 13.86 1.29
N GLY A 281 3.52 12.93 2.13
CA GLY A 281 4.49 13.14 3.20
C GLY A 281 4.00 13.86 4.45
N LYS A 282 2.77 14.40 4.47
CA LYS A 282 2.25 15.11 5.65
C LYS A 282 0.73 15.27 5.71
N VAL A 283 0.25 15.49 6.93
CA VAL A 283 -1.05 16.11 7.22
C VAL A 283 -0.86 17.62 7.32
N GLU A 284 -1.63 18.41 6.60
CA GLU A 284 -1.70 19.88 6.74
C GLU A 284 -2.98 20.27 7.49
N VAL A 285 -2.93 21.43 8.16
CA VAL A 285 -4.09 22.02 8.83
C VAL A 285 -4.27 23.44 8.32
N ARG A 286 -5.52 23.82 8.03
CA ARG A 286 -5.86 25.16 7.52
C ARG A 286 -7.03 25.75 8.30
N ASP A 287 -7.09 27.08 8.27
CA ASP A 287 -8.10 27.94 8.90
C ASP A 287 -9.36 28.17 8.05
N ARG A 288 -9.43 27.54 6.86
CA ARG A 288 -10.57 27.62 5.95
C ARG A 288 -10.92 26.27 5.36
N VAL A 289 -12.21 25.96 5.31
CA VAL A 289 -12.73 24.72 4.74
C VAL A 289 -13.21 24.93 3.31
N LYS A 290 -12.83 24.04 2.38
CA LYS A 290 -13.42 24.05 1.03
C LYS A 290 -14.78 23.36 1.02
N ARG A 291 -14.91 22.32 1.86
CA ARG A 291 -16.13 21.57 2.07
C ARG A 291 -16.19 21.16 3.54
N SER A 292 -17.30 21.45 4.21
CA SER A 292 -17.51 20.98 5.58
C SER A 292 -18.08 19.56 5.59
N GLN A 293 -17.55 18.74 6.47
CA GLN A 293 -18.04 17.39 6.76
C GLN A 293 -18.81 17.38 8.08
N ILE A 294 -18.46 18.26 9.01
CA ILE A 294 -19.15 18.41 10.31
C ILE A 294 -19.28 19.88 10.72
N ASN A 295 -20.39 20.18 11.39
CA ASN A 295 -20.67 21.45 12.05
C ASN A 295 -20.85 21.18 13.56
N LEU A 296 -20.03 21.82 14.38
CA LEU A 296 -20.06 21.73 15.83
C LEU A 296 -20.64 23.02 16.40
N LEU A 297 -21.49 22.89 17.42
CA LEU A 297 -21.87 24.00 18.28
C LEU A 297 -21.21 23.76 19.63
N VAL A 298 -20.35 24.69 20.04
CA VAL A 298 -19.57 24.64 21.28
C VAL A 298 -19.98 25.84 22.14
#